data_AF-A0AAU5TS58-F1
#
_entry.id   AF-A0AAU5TS58-F1
#
_cell.length_a   1.000
_cell.length_b   1.000
_cell.length_c   1.000
_cell.angle_alpha   90.00
_cell.angle_beta   90.00
_cell.angle_gamma   90.00
#
_symmetry.space_group_name_H-M   'P 1'
#
loop_
_entity.id
_entity.type
_entity.pdbx_description
1 polymer ?
#
loop_
_entity_poly.entity_id
_entity_poly.type
_entity_poly.pdbx_seq_one_letter_code
_entity_poly.pdbx_strand_id
1 'polypeptide(L)'
;MTPVLLAITLLIGVTLCYVSVCAVSPFGTCRKCSGWGFKMKSDRKGRLKRGKDCRRCNATGKRIRIGRWLYNRWARIYRAGTDTPRSEVSR
;
A
#
# COMPACT_ATOMS: atom_id res chain seq x y z
N MET A 1 14.23 2.08 37.14
CA MET A 1 12.78 2.22 36.80
C MET A 1 12.54 3.10 35.57
N THR A 2 13.33 4.15 35.34
CA THR A 2 13.22 5.06 34.19
C THR A 2 13.62 4.50 32.81
N PRO A 3 14.63 3.62 32.64
CA PRO A 3 15.08 3.25 31.29
C PRO A 3 14.08 2.36 30.54
N VAL A 4 13.31 1.53 31.27
CA VAL A 4 12.31 0.63 30.68
C VAL A 4 11.12 1.42 30.11
N LEU A 5 10.60 2.39 30.87
CA LEU A 5 9.53 3.28 30.40
C LEU A 5 9.97 4.11 29.18
N LEU A 6 11.20 4.59 29.18
CA LEU A 6 11.76 5.36 28.05
C LEU A 6 11.90 4.47 26.81
N ALA A 7 12.37 3.23 26.96
CA ALA A 7 12.45 2.25 25.87
C ALA A 7 11.07 1.91 25.29
N ILE A 8 10.07 1.67 26.14
CA ILE A 8 8.68 1.41 25.70
C ILE A 8 8.13 2.59 24.91
N THR A 9 8.33 3.81 25.41
CA THR A 9 7.84 5.03 24.75
C THR A 9 8.50 5.23 23.38
N LEU A 10 9.80 4.99 23.26
CA LEU A 10 10.52 5.03 21.99
C LEU A 10 10.01 3.97 20.99
N LEU A 11 9.79 2.74 21.44
CA LEU A 11 9.25 1.67 20.58
C LEU A 11 7.85 2.02 20.08
N ILE A 12 6.99 2.55 20.94
CA ILE A 12 5.65 3.01 20.55
C ILE A 12 5.77 4.18 19.57
N GLY A 13 6.63 5.15 19.83
CA GLY A 13 6.87 6.29 18.94
C GLY A 13 7.31 5.86 17.54
N VAL A 14 8.29 4.95 17.45
CA VAL A 14 8.80 4.42 16.17
C VAL A 14 7.71 3.64 15.43
N THR A 15 6.94 2.81 16.13
CA THR A 15 5.85 2.03 15.51
C THR A 15 4.73 2.94 14.99
N LEU A 16 4.32 3.95 15.76
CA LEU A 16 3.34 4.94 15.31
C LEU A 16 3.85 5.77 14.13
N CYS A 17 5.12 6.16 14.13
CA CYS A 17 5.75 6.88 13.01
C CYS A 17 5.78 6.00 11.74
N TYR A 18 6.10 4.72 11.87
CA TYR A 18 6.05 3.80 10.73
C TYR A 18 4.62 3.65 10.17
N VAL A 19 3.62 3.55 11.06
CA VAL A 19 2.20 3.46 10.68
C VAL A 19 1.73 4.75 10.01
N SER A 20 2.12 5.93 10.51
CA SER A 20 1.74 7.22 9.93
C SER A 20 2.33 7.41 8.54
N VAL A 21 3.60 7.06 8.32
CA VAL A 21 4.23 7.06 6.99
C VAL A 21 3.51 6.09 6.04
N CYS A 22 3.06 4.94 6.52
CA CYS A 22 2.26 4.00 5.75
C CYS A 22 0.86 4.53 5.40
N ALA A 23 0.30 5.43 6.21
CA ALA A 23 -0.98 6.08 5.97
C ALA A 23 -0.86 7.25 4.99
N VAL A 24 0.17 8.09 5.13
CA VAL A 24 0.42 9.27 4.28
C VAL A 24 0.90 8.89 2.88
N SER A 25 1.72 7.84 2.76
CA SER A 25 2.23 7.34 1.47
C SER A 25 1.70 5.93 1.16
N PRO A 26 0.42 5.80 0.75
CA PRO A 26 -0.19 4.50 0.51
C PRO A 26 0.34 3.80 -0.74
N PHE A 27 1.03 4.54 -1.62
CA PHE A 27 1.54 4.03 -2.88
C PHE A 27 3.07 3.81 -2.80
N GLY A 28 3.49 2.55 -2.76
CA GLY A 28 4.88 2.17 -3.00
C GLY A 28 5.18 2.06 -4.50
N THR A 29 6.43 2.25 -4.87
CA THR A 29 6.89 1.98 -6.24
C THR A 29 6.85 0.48 -6.52
N CYS A 30 6.39 0.09 -7.71
CA CYS A 30 6.41 -1.30 -8.10
C CYS A 30 7.88 -1.76 -8.26
N ARG A 31 8.35 -2.65 -7.39
CA ARG A 31 9.74 -3.17 -7.40
C ARG A 31 10.19 -3.78 -8.73
N LYS A 32 9.26 -4.22 -9.58
CA LYS A 32 9.59 -4.87 -10.87
C LYS A 32 9.84 -3.89 -12.01
N CYS A 33 9.25 -2.70 -11.94
CA CYS A 33 9.42 -1.64 -12.94
C CYS A 33 9.97 -0.35 -12.33
N SER A 34 10.42 -0.38 -11.07
CA SER A 34 10.98 0.76 -10.33
C SER A 34 10.15 2.04 -10.42
N GLY A 35 8.82 1.94 -10.44
CA GLY A 35 7.93 3.10 -10.56
C GLY A 35 7.55 3.53 -11.98
N TRP A 36 8.20 3.01 -13.02
CA TRP A 36 8.01 3.44 -14.41
C TRP A 36 6.69 2.95 -15.05
N GLY A 37 6.10 1.86 -14.54
CA GLY A 37 4.90 1.24 -15.12
C GLY A 37 5.18 0.34 -16.32
N PHE A 38 6.35 0.43 -16.94
CA PHE A 38 6.79 -0.42 -18.05
C PHE A 38 8.25 -0.83 -17.89
N LYS A 39 8.70 -1.84 -18.65
CA LYS A 39 10.12 -2.18 -18.73
C LYS A 39 10.81 -1.24 -19.72
N MET A 40 11.89 -0.59 -19.30
CA MET A 40 12.75 0.17 -20.20
C MET A 40 13.52 -0.80 -21.11
N LYS A 41 13.59 -0.48 -22.40
CA LYS A 41 14.43 -1.21 -23.36
C LYS A 41 15.32 -0.20 -24.07
N SER A 42 16.63 -0.46 -24.13
CA SER A 42 17.53 0.27 -25.00
C SER A 42 17.39 -0.24 -26.44
N ASP A 43 17.28 0.67 -27.38
CA ASP A 43 17.37 0.36 -28.81
C ASP A 43 18.83 0.07 -29.18
N ARG A 44 19.06 -0.54 -30.36
CA ARG A 44 20.40 -0.83 -30.89
C ARG A 44 21.23 0.45 -31.11
N LYS A 45 20.57 1.62 -31.16
CA LYS A 45 21.16 2.97 -31.22
C LYS A 45 21.30 3.65 -29.85
N GLY A 46 21.19 2.92 -28.74
CA GLY A 46 21.36 3.46 -27.38
C GLY A 46 20.20 4.31 -26.84
N ARG A 47 19.14 4.53 -27.62
CA ARG A 47 17.97 5.32 -27.16
C ARG A 47 17.10 4.50 -26.22
N LEU A 48 16.69 5.12 -25.10
CA LEU A 48 15.74 4.53 -24.16
C LEU A 48 14.33 4.56 -24.79
N LYS A 49 13.72 3.39 -24.98
CA LYS A 49 12.34 3.25 -25.43
C LYS A 49 11.49 2.57 -24.37
N ARG A 50 10.22 2.96 -24.34
CA ARG A 50 9.17 2.26 -23.59
C ARG A 50 9.04 0.85 -24.15
N GLY A 51 9.39 -0.14 -23.33
CA GLY A 51 9.16 -1.55 -23.63
C GLY A 51 7.78 -2.00 -23.18
N LYS A 52 7.66 -3.31 -22.89
CA LYS A 52 6.37 -3.91 -22.48
C LYS A 52 5.88 -3.33 -21.15
N ASP A 53 4.56 -3.16 -21.05
CA ASP A 53 3.92 -2.74 -19.81
C ASP A 53 4.13 -3.76 -18.68
N CYS A 54 4.26 -3.25 -17.46
CA CYS A 54 4.45 -4.09 -16.29
C CYS A 54 3.12 -4.73 -15.89
N ARG A 55 3.00 -6.05 -16.15
CA ARG A 55 1.83 -6.86 -15.74
C ARG A 55 1.56 -6.86 -14.23
N ARG A 56 2.56 -6.56 -13.40
CA ARG A 56 2.44 -6.64 -11.93
C ARG A 56 1.78 -5.41 -11.30
N CYS A 57 1.88 -4.27 -11.97
CA CYS A 57 1.23 -3.03 -11.58
C CYS A 57 0.31 -2.50 -12.69
N ASN A 58 -0.07 -3.31 -13.68
CA ASN A 58 -0.96 -2.92 -14.80
C ASN A 58 -0.66 -1.52 -15.36
N ALA A 59 0.60 -1.28 -15.73
CA ALA A 59 1.09 0.00 -16.25
C ALA A 59 0.99 1.23 -15.31
N THR A 60 0.50 1.11 -14.07
CA THR A 60 0.35 2.25 -13.16
C THR A 60 1.66 2.67 -12.47
N GLY A 61 2.68 1.81 -12.45
CA GLY A 61 3.98 2.05 -11.79
C GLY A 61 3.94 2.05 -10.26
N LYS A 62 2.75 2.12 -9.66
CA LYS A 62 2.50 2.19 -8.23
C LYS A 62 1.82 0.92 -7.72
N ARG A 63 2.04 0.58 -6.46
CA ARG A 63 1.35 -0.51 -5.74
C ARG A 63 0.96 -0.06 -4.35
N ILE A 64 -0.15 -0.59 -3.84
CA ILE A 64 -0.62 -0.28 -2.49
C ILE A 64 0.36 -0.87 -1.46
N ARG A 65 0.84 -0.08 -0.49
CA ARG A 65 1.64 -0.56 0.66
C ARG A 65 0.79 -1.44 1.59
N ILE A 66 1.47 -2.28 2.38
CA ILE A 66 0.84 -3.24 3.29
C ILE A 66 -0.13 -2.55 4.26
N GLY A 67 0.22 -1.38 4.81
CA GLY A 67 -0.66 -0.65 5.74
C GLY A 67 -2.02 -0.31 5.14
N ARG A 68 -2.04 0.29 3.94
CA ARG A 68 -3.30 0.62 3.25
C ARG A 68 -4.05 -0.63 2.79
N TRP A 69 -3.34 -1.69 2.40
CA TRP A 69 -3.96 -2.98 2.10
C TRP A 69 -4.67 -3.57 3.32
N LEU A 70 -4.04 -3.52 4.50
CA LEU A 70 -4.60 -4.02 5.75
C LEU A 70 -5.81 -3.19 6.18
N TYR A 71 -5.72 -1.86 6.11
CA TYR A 71 -6.87 -0.99 6.40
C TYR A 71 -8.04 -1.26 5.47
N ASN A 72 -7.80 -1.36 4.16
CA ASN A 72 -8.87 -1.68 3.20
C ASN A 72 -9.47 -3.08 3.44
N ARG A 73 -8.66 -4.04 3.91
CA ARG A 73 -9.15 -5.37 4.29
C ARG A 73 -9.98 -5.32 5.56
N TRP A 74 -9.50 -4.65 6.60
CA TRP A 74 -10.21 -4.46 7.86
C TRP A 74 -11.52 -3.71 7.67
N ALA A 75 -11.51 -2.59 6.96
CA ALA A 75 -12.70 -1.79 6.68
C ALA A 75 -13.74 -2.56 5.84
N ARG A 76 -13.33 -3.54 5.02
CA ARG A 76 -14.27 -4.44 4.34
C ARG A 76 -14.91 -5.43 5.30
N ILE A 77 -14.12 -6.03 6.19
CA ILE A 77 -14.62 -7.00 7.19
C ILE A 77 -15.53 -6.29 8.19
N TYR A 78 -15.13 -5.11 8.67
CA TYR A 78 -15.92 -4.30 9.59
C TYR A 78 -17.27 -3.96 8.97
N ARG A 79 -17.30 -3.41 7.75
CA ARG A 79 -18.56 -3.12 7.04
C ARG A 79 -19.44 -4.36 6.88
N ALA A 80 -18.87 -5.46 6.42
CA ALA A 80 -19.60 -6.72 6.27
C ALA A 80 -20.19 -7.25 7.59
N GLY A 81 -19.57 -6.95 8.75
CA GLY A 81 -20.09 -7.30 10.07
C GLY A 81 -21.08 -6.27 10.64
N THR A 82 -20.99 -5.00 10.23
CA THR A 82 -21.90 -3.93 10.67
C THR A 82 -23.10 -3.73 9.75
N ASP A 83 -23.05 -4.27 8.54
CA ASP A 83 -24.19 -4.39 7.64
C ASP A 83 -25.17 -5.38 8.28
N THR A 84 -25.97 -4.87 9.22
CA THR A 84 -27.20 -5.53 9.63
C THR A 84 -28.03 -5.70 8.36
N PRO A 85 -28.44 -6.93 8.00
CA PRO A 85 -29.30 -7.11 6.85
C PRO A 85 -30.52 -6.22 7.09
N ARG A 86 -30.67 -5.18 6.25
CA ARG A 86 -31.87 -4.35 6.23
C ARG A 86 -33.00 -5.34 5.99
N SER A 87 -33.81 -5.58 7.02
CA SER A 87 -34.93 -6.48 6.93
C SER A 87 -35.76 -6.07 5.73
N GLU A 88 -35.99 -7.01 4.82
CA GLU A 88 -36.93 -6.90 3.69
C GLU A 88 -38.38 -6.82 4.21
N VAL A 89 -38.65 -5.94 5.18
CA VAL A 89 -40.01 -5.60 5.63
C VAL A 89 -40.50 -4.50 4.70
N SER A 90 -40.84 -4.88 3.46
CA SER A 90 -41.78 -4.15 2.59
C SER A 90 -41.91 -4.89 1.25
N ARG A 91 -42.42 -6.12 1.25
CA ARG A 91 -43.13 -6.65 0.09
C ARG A 91 -44.32 -7.46 0.55
#